data_AF-A0A8S9XE84-F1
#
_entry.id   AF-A0A8S9XE84-F1
#
_cell.length_a   1.000
_cell.length_b   1.000
_cell.length_c   1.000
_cell.angle_alpha   90.00
_cell.angle_beta   90.00
_cell.angle_gamma   90.00
#
_symmetry.space_group_name_H-M   'P 1'
#
loop_
_entity.id
_entity.type
_entity.pdbx_description
1 polymer ?
#
loop_
_entity_poly.entity_id
_entity_poly.type
_entity_poly.pdbx_seq_one_letter_code
_entity_poly.pdbx_strand_id
1 'polypeptide(L)'
;MPSTWVLKLFQVFFFVATIYRAVGDDTLSSHLESVENSITEIPKLEDADYSTSADDFKLQYADFELKARLFTQSLRQELIAMMSNSTSFVSEIKRLSEKLPKQRTTKISIQGRLTCDCDGKRVTPCPAKCADSCFGQFEIGGIWRFENDCRTKHFFACQCYEGSSWICDAGISSCFKDNITGQIGDDDACSAYAVDDAKLVKSFLLVQDLLLEPIIVFTRRVESQSRFMKLAAASIGYLSNLTADVCSEDTTRPCTTLDSLKKQIGFFYGLKVNLTQEIIDKMDDFRYINDDINTLKEKLLTHVTGLIKGYACCLGFANFTSGGFDCPAIKAIDLTLPSNGTRPRRTNIYGSYEWVTSNGTIPEHAVVAGFDSDKVVLYAGRAVHEGSILPAKIKANTAHVSFVGKEIVKTEFQVLISKDTSWRPTDSNVQIPEGALQVGHDKEENVLYMGRVDHRGSKTPGKISSDGCLYIPYGYEEHKYCSYEILVLNKLNE
;
A
#
# COMPACT_ATOMS: atom_id res chain seq x y z
N MET A 1 -17.56 -14.14 56.95
CA MET A 1 -16.80 -13.00 56.39
C MET A 1 -16.19 -13.43 55.07
N PRO A 2 -16.32 -12.61 54.01
CA PRO A 2 -16.87 -13.14 52.77
C PRO A 2 -15.79 -13.42 51.72
N SER A 3 -15.72 -14.68 51.34
CA SER A 3 -15.14 -15.28 50.13
C SER A 3 -15.87 -14.88 48.83
N THR A 4 -16.57 -13.74 48.81
CA THR A 4 -17.40 -13.31 47.67
C THR A 4 -16.65 -12.45 46.66
N TRP A 5 -15.45 -11.95 46.98
CA TRP A 5 -14.67 -11.11 46.07
C TRP A 5 -13.91 -11.92 45.01
N VAL A 6 -13.43 -13.12 45.36
CA VAL A 6 -12.66 -13.96 44.43
C VAL A 6 -13.57 -14.59 43.37
N LEU A 7 -14.79 -15.01 43.73
CA LEU A 7 -15.78 -15.50 42.76
C LEU A 7 -16.31 -14.38 41.85
N LYS A 8 -16.45 -13.14 42.34
CA LYS A 8 -16.85 -11.99 41.51
C LYS A 8 -15.73 -11.57 40.55
N LEU A 9 -14.48 -11.62 40.97
CA LEU A 9 -13.34 -11.38 40.07
C LEU A 9 -13.20 -12.45 39.01
N PHE A 10 -13.42 -13.74 39.35
CA PHE A 10 -13.42 -14.81 38.35
C PHE A 10 -14.62 -14.73 37.39
N GLN A 11 -15.81 -14.36 37.85
CA GLN A 11 -16.94 -14.10 36.95
C GLN A 11 -16.69 -12.89 36.04
N VAL A 12 -16.07 -11.81 36.54
CA VAL A 12 -15.69 -10.66 35.71
C VAL A 12 -14.61 -11.02 34.70
N PHE A 13 -13.60 -11.82 35.07
CA PHE A 13 -12.58 -12.28 34.12
C PHE A 13 -13.15 -13.25 33.07
N PHE A 14 -14.09 -14.13 33.43
CA PHE A 14 -14.77 -14.99 32.46
C PHE A 14 -15.71 -14.19 31.56
N PHE A 15 -16.39 -13.16 32.09
CA PHE A 15 -17.22 -12.25 31.29
C PHE A 15 -16.38 -11.37 30.36
N VAL A 16 -15.24 -10.84 30.84
CA VAL A 16 -14.29 -10.06 30.04
C VAL A 16 -13.60 -10.94 29.00
N ALA A 17 -13.26 -12.20 29.31
CA ALA A 17 -12.70 -13.15 28.32
C ALA A 17 -13.75 -13.70 27.34
N THR A 18 -15.01 -13.79 27.75
CA THR A 18 -16.14 -14.12 26.86
C THR A 18 -16.46 -12.93 25.96
N ILE A 19 -16.34 -11.68 26.45
CA ILE A 19 -16.41 -10.46 25.64
C ILE A 19 -15.16 -10.35 24.74
N TYR A 20 -13.96 -10.69 25.21
CA TYR A 20 -12.74 -10.67 24.37
C TYR A 20 -12.74 -11.77 23.29
N ARG A 21 -13.48 -12.87 23.50
CA ARG A 21 -13.74 -13.92 22.48
C ARG A 21 -14.99 -13.66 21.65
N ALA A 22 -15.94 -12.84 22.13
CA ALA A 22 -17.13 -12.41 21.38
C ALA A 22 -16.89 -11.10 20.60
N VAL A 23 -15.86 -10.34 20.93
CA VAL A 23 -15.28 -9.25 20.12
C VAL A 23 -14.26 -9.88 19.17
N GLY A 24 -14.73 -10.85 18.40
CA GLY A 24 -14.16 -11.18 17.11
C GLY A 24 -14.89 -10.32 16.08
N ASP A 25 -14.12 -9.61 15.24
CA ASP A 25 -14.46 -9.00 13.94
C ASP A 25 -15.72 -8.13 13.73
N ASP A 26 -16.74 -8.13 14.60
CA ASP A 26 -18.07 -7.60 14.25
C ASP A 26 -18.48 -6.29 14.95
N THR A 27 -17.66 -5.73 15.87
CA THR A 27 -18.02 -4.49 16.58
C THR A 27 -17.93 -3.25 15.69
N LEU A 28 -16.97 -3.20 14.77
CA LEU A 28 -16.89 -2.09 13.82
C LEU A 28 -18.03 -2.19 12.79
N SER A 29 -18.34 -3.40 12.29
CA SER A 29 -19.43 -3.62 11.32
C SER A 29 -20.80 -3.32 11.90
N SER A 30 -21.09 -3.70 13.15
CA SER A 30 -22.38 -3.40 13.79
C SER A 30 -22.54 -1.93 14.18
N HIS A 31 -21.45 -1.23 14.57
CA HIS A 31 -21.48 0.21 14.76
C HIS A 31 -21.50 0.99 13.44
N LEU A 32 -20.87 0.47 12.39
CA LEU A 32 -20.93 0.98 11.00
C LEU A 32 -22.32 0.83 10.41
N GLU A 33 -22.94 -0.35 10.51
CA GLU A 33 -24.33 -0.60 10.06
C GLU A 33 -25.33 0.24 10.86
N SER A 34 -25.07 0.51 12.14
CA SER A 34 -25.90 1.41 12.95
C SER A 34 -25.77 2.88 12.51
N VAL A 35 -24.60 3.29 12.02
CA VAL A 35 -24.36 4.64 11.47
C VAL A 35 -24.97 4.74 10.07
N GLU A 36 -24.75 3.74 9.22
CA GLU A 36 -25.25 3.63 7.84
C GLU A 36 -26.79 3.57 7.78
N ASN A 37 -27.42 2.75 8.64
CA ASN A 37 -28.89 2.63 8.70
C ASN A 37 -29.59 3.87 9.29
N SER A 38 -28.86 4.78 9.95
CA SER A 38 -29.42 6.01 10.54
C SER A 38 -29.23 7.25 9.66
N ILE A 39 -28.59 7.11 8.49
CA ILE A 39 -28.28 8.22 7.56
C ILE A 39 -29.34 8.37 6.45
N THR A 40 -30.22 7.38 6.28
CA THR A 40 -31.18 7.31 5.16
C THR A 40 -32.56 7.93 5.40
N GLU A 41 -32.87 8.49 6.57
CA GLU A 41 -34.09 9.27 6.74
C GLU A 41 -33.79 10.77 6.63
N ILE A 42 -33.90 11.28 5.40
CA ILE A 42 -33.87 12.71 5.08
C ILE A 42 -35.33 13.18 5.00
N PRO A 43 -35.86 13.92 6.00
CA PRO A 43 -37.11 14.65 5.78
C PRO A 43 -36.81 15.77 4.79
N LYS A 44 -37.57 15.82 3.69
CA LYS A 44 -37.64 17.03 2.87
C LYS A 44 -38.22 18.15 3.74
N LEU A 45 -37.53 19.29 3.78
CA LEU A 45 -38.07 20.51 4.38
C LEU A 45 -39.22 21.02 3.47
N GLU A 46 -40.41 20.45 3.63
CA GLU A 46 -41.65 21.01 3.12
C GLU A 46 -42.50 21.43 4.33
N ASP A 47 -42.75 22.74 4.42
CA ASP A 47 -43.80 23.42 5.20
C ASP A 47 -44.02 22.99 6.67
N ALA A 48 -42.96 23.00 7.49
CA ALA A 48 -43.09 22.87 8.95
C ALA A 48 -42.87 24.20 9.70
N ASP A 49 -43.57 24.35 10.83
CA ASP A 49 -43.55 25.49 11.73
C ASP A 49 -42.12 25.83 12.23
N TYR A 50 -41.84 27.11 12.43
CA TYR A 50 -40.46 27.63 12.46
C TYR A 50 -39.70 27.33 13.75
N SER A 51 -40.39 27.29 14.89
CA SER A 51 -39.81 26.81 16.17
C SER A 51 -39.37 25.35 16.04
N THR A 52 -40.12 24.57 15.28
CA THR A 52 -39.85 23.15 15.02
C THR A 52 -38.62 22.97 14.15
N SER A 53 -38.37 23.83 13.15
CA SER A 53 -37.16 23.76 12.30
C SER A 53 -35.85 24.08 13.02
N ALA A 54 -35.86 25.04 13.96
CA ALA A 54 -34.67 25.38 14.74
C ALA A 54 -34.39 24.38 15.88
N ASP A 55 -35.45 23.88 16.54
CA ASP A 55 -35.33 22.83 17.53
C ASP A 55 -34.94 21.48 16.91
N ASP A 56 -35.46 21.16 15.72
CA ASP A 56 -35.05 20.01 14.91
C ASP A 56 -33.57 20.11 14.50
N PHE A 57 -33.12 21.28 14.03
CA PHE A 57 -31.71 21.50 13.73
C PHE A 57 -30.81 21.28 14.96
N LYS A 58 -31.22 21.76 16.15
CA LYS A 58 -30.47 21.59 17.40
C LYS A 58 -30.40 20.11 17.82
N LEU A 59 -31.49 19.37 17.66
CA LEU A 59 -31.58 17.94 18.00
C LEU A 59 -30.75 17.09 17.04
N GLN A 60 -30.89 17.32 15.73
CA GLN A 60 -30.10 16.67 14.68
C GLN A 60 -28.61 16.99 14.77
N TYR A 61 -28.25 18.15 15.29
CA TYR A 61 -26.87 18.52 15.54
C TYR A 61 -26.30 17.80 16.78
N ALA A 62 -27.06 17.72 17.86
CA ALA A 62 -26.65 17.00 19.07
C ALA A 62 -26.39 15.51 18.79
N ASP A 63 -27.23 14.88 17.97
CA ASP A 63 -27.03 13.51 17.48
C ASP A 63 -25.76 13.37 16.64
N PHE A 64 -25.54 14.30 15.70
CA PHE A 64 -24.32 14.33 14.89
C PHE A 64 -23.05 14.52 15.73
N GLU A 65 -23.06 15.42 16.71
CA GLU A 65 -21.93 15.65 17.63
C GLU A 65 -21.58 14.37 18.41
N LEU A 66 -22.59 13.68 18.93
CA LEU A 66 -22.41 12.43 19.65
C LEU A 66 -21.77 11.37 18.76
N LYS A 67 -22.28 11.20 17.53
CA LYS A 67 -21.77 10.25 16.55
C LYS A 67 -20.34 10.56 16.11
N ALA A 68 -20.03 11.82 15.79
CA ALA A 68 -18.67 12.25 15.43
C ALA A 68 -17.67 12.05 16.59
N ARG A 69 -18.10 12.30 17.84
CA ARG A 69 -17.27 12.03 19.03
C ARG A 69 -17.02 10.54 19.22
N LEU A 70 -18.05 9.70 19.11
CA LEU A 70 -17.91 8.25 19.24
C LEU A 70 -16.99 7.68 18.14
N PHE A 71 -17.16 8.14 16.90
CA PHE A 71 -16.29 7.79 15.78
C PHE A 71 -14.82 8.14 16.05
N THR A 72 -14.53 9.39 16.39
CA THR A 72 -13.15 9.85 16.66
C THR A 72 -12.53 9.15 17.87
N GLN A 73 -13.33 8.77 18.87
CA GLN A 73 -12.88 7.97 20.01
C GLN A 73 -12.56 6.53 19.62
N SER A 74 -13.39 5.89 18.79
CA SER A 74 -13.16 4.54 18.26
C SER A 74 -11.86 4.48 17.45
N LEU A 75 -11.68 5.41 16.51
CA LEU A 75 -10.45 5.49 15.71
C LEU A 75 -9.19 5.65 16.56
N ARG A 76 -9.25 6.47 17.62
CA ARG A 76 -8.12 6.62 18.53
C ARG A 76 -7.76 5.33 19.24
N GLN A 77 -8.76 4.57 19.69
CA GLN A 77 -8.51 3.30 20.37
C GLN A 77 -7.83 2.30 19.43
N GLU A 78 -8.27 2.23 18.18
CA GLU A 78 -7.66 1.35 17.19
C GLU A 78 -6.26 1.81 16.77
N LEU A 79 -6.02 3.12 16.63
CA LEU A 79 -4.67 3.66 16.42
C LEU A 79 -3.72 3.28 17.56
N ILE A 80 -4.18 3.40 18.82
CA ILE A 80 -3.40 2.97 19.99
C ILE A 80 -3.13 1.46 19.95
N ALA A 81 -4.11 0.65 19.56
CA ALA A 81 -3.94 -0.79 19.43
C ALA A 81 -2.92 -1.15 18.33
N MET A 82 -2.97 -0.50 17.17
CA MET A 82 -1.99 -0.69 16.09
C MET A 82 -0.58 -0.31 16.52
N MET A 83 -0.42 0.81 17.23
CA MET A 83 0.88 1.25 17.76
C MET A 83 1.41 0.29 18.85
N SER A 84 0.54 -0.21 19.73
CA SER A 84 0.90 -1.19 20.76
C SER A 84 1.36 -2.52 20.15
N ASN A 85 0.61 -3.05 19.18
CA ASN A 85 1.00 -4.24 18.41
C ASN A 85 2.36 -4.03 17.71
N SER A 86 2.59 -2.84 17.17
CA SER A 86 3.85 -2.51 16.50
C SER A 86 5.03 -2.40 17.46
N THR A 87 4.80 -1.96 18.70
CA THR A 87 5.81 -1.99 19.77
C THR A 87 6.22 -3.43 20.12
N SER A 88 5.24 -4.32 20.26
CA SER A 88 5.47 -5.75 20.47
C SER A 88 6.24 -6.37 19.29
N PHE A 89 5.83 -6.06 18.06
CA PHE A 89 6.50 -6.52 16.84
C PHE A 89 7.95 -6.04 16.73
N VAL A 90 8.23 -4.77 17.05
CA VAL A 90 9.60 -4.23 17.10
C VAL A 90 10.46 -4.99 18.10
N SER A 91 9.90 -5.37 19.26
CA SER A 91 10.63 -6.18 20.25
C SER A 91 10.99 -7.57 19.72
N GLU A 92 10.09 -8.19 18.95
CA GLU A 92 10.32 -9.50 18.33
C GLU A 92 11.35 -9.42 17.20
N ILE A 93 11.30 -8.37 16.36
CA ILE A 93 12.32 -8.14 15.33
C ILE A 93 13.70 -7.94 15.95
N LYS A 94 13.80 -7.18 17.04
CA LYS A 94 15.07 -7.03 17.78
C LYS A 94 15.59 -8.38 18.28
N ARG A 95 14.73 -9.21 18.89
CA ARG A 95 15.08 -10.56 19.34
C ARG A 95 15.57 -11.47 18.20
N LEU A 96 14.97 -11.36 17.02
CA LEU A 96 15.40 -12.11 15.84
C LEU A 96 16.74 -11.59 15.28
N SER A 97 16.93 -10.27 15.24
CA SER A 97 18.18 -9.64 14.78
C SER A 97 19.39 -9.94 15.67
N GLU A 98 19.19 -10.28 16.94
CA GLU A 98 20.27 -10.77 17.83
C GLU A 98 20.91 -12.07 17.35
N LYS A 99 20.24 -12.83 16.49
CA LYS A 99 20.77 -14.07 15.89
C LYS A 99 21.65 -13.81 14.65
N LEU A 100 21.69 -12.58 14.15
CA LEU A 100 22.47 -12.15 12.99
C LEU A 100 23.83 -11.58 13.42
N PRO A 101 24.84 -11.56 12.53
CA PRO A 101 26.16 -11.05 12.89
C PRO A 101 26.07 -9.55 13.19
N LYS A 102 26.47 -9.16 14.40
CA LYS A 102 26.51 -7.77 14.86
C LYS A 102 27.93 -7.23 14.84
N GLN A 103 28.55 -7.10 13.65
CA GLN A 103 29.88 -6.46 13.46
C GLN A 103 30.88 -6.70 14.61
N ARG A 104 30.96 -7.95 15.11
CA ARG A 104 31.85 -8.39 16.20
C ARG A 104 32.16 -9.86 16.01
N THR A 105 33.44 -10.18 16.10
CA THR A 105 33.98 -11.54 16.10
C THR A 105 33.30 -12.41 17.15
N THR A 106 32.49 -13.38 16.72
CA THR A 106 31.85 -14.35 17.62
C THR A 106 32.45 -15.73 17.38
N LYS A 107 32.99 -16.37 18.41
CA LYS A 107 33.34 -17.80 18.37
C LYS A 107 32.05 -18.61 18.34
N ILE A 108 31.87 -19.42 17.31
CA ILE A 108 30.73 -20.34 17.21
C ILE A 108 31.28 -21.76 17.18
N SER A 109 30.75 -22.63 18.04
CA SER A 109 31.05 -24.07 18.04
C SER A 109 29.86 -24.79 17.42
N ILE A 110 30.07 -25.42 16.27
CA ILE A 110 29.03 -26.22 15.60
C ILE A 110 29.42 -27.69 15.73
N GLN A 111 28.47 -28.54 16.14
CA GLN A 111 28.63 -30.00 16.07
C GLN A 111 28.43 -30.44 14.63
N GLY A 112 29.52 -30.85 13.98
CA GLY A 112 29.54 -31.24 12.57
C GLY A 112 30.72 -32.15 12.30
N ARG A 113 30.62 -33.03 11.32
CA ARG A 113 31.76 -33.85 10.88
C ARG A 113 32.60 -33.07 9.88
N LEU A 114 33.93 -33.09 10.01
CA LEU A 114 34.78 -32.35 9.09
C LEU A 114 34.92 -33.06 7.73
N THR A 115 34.87 -34.40 7.69
CA THR A 115 35.07 -35.17 6.45
C THR A 115 33.93 -36.17 6.23
N CYS A 116 33.51 -36.30 4.98
CA CYS A 116 32.57 -37.34 4.56
C CYS A 116 32.79 -37.78 3.13
N ASP A 117 32.19 -38.91 2.77
CA ASP A 117 32.00 -39.26 1.37
C ASP A 117 30.67 -38.67 0.91
N CYS A 118 30.62 -38.12 -0.30
CA CYS A 118 29.44 -37.47 -0.84
C CYS A 118 29.42 -37.67 -2.37
N ASP A 119 28.34 -38.24 -2.89
CA ASP A 119 28.20 -38.56 -4.32
C ASP A 119 29.40 -39.37 -4.88
N GLY A 120 29.91 -40.32 -4.08
CA GLY A 120 31.02 -41.20 -4.45
C GLY A 120 32.41 -40.57 -4.41
N LYS A 121 32.56 -39.39 -3.79
CA LYS A 121 33.85 -38.71 -3.60
C LYS A 121 34.06 -38.30 -2.15
N ARG A 122 35.30 -38.38 -1.68
CA ARG A 122 35.68 -37.84 -0.37
C ARG A 122 35.76 -36.32 -0.39
N VAL A 123 35.08 -35.67 0.54
CA VAL A 123 34.95 -34.22 0.64
C VAL A 123 35.21 -33.71 2.06
N THR A 124 35.92 -32.59 2.13
CA THR A 124 36.27 -31.88 3.37
C THR A 124 36.20 -30.37 3.06
N PRO A 125 35.41 -29.54 3.77
CA PRO A 125 34.50 -29.92 4.85
C PRO A 125 33.29 -30.74 4.37
N CYS A 126 32.71 -31.57 5.24
CA CYS A 126 31.56 -32.39 4.87
C CYS A 126 30.31 -31.56 4.56
N PRO A 127 29.69 -31.69 3.37
CA PRO A 127 28.45 -31.00 3.04
C PRO A 127 27.26 -31.44 3.87
N ALA A 128 26.37 -30.49 4.20
CA ALA A 128 25.15 -30.75 4.97
C ALA A 128 24.29 -31.87 4.35
N LYS A 129 24.21 -31.96 3.02
CA LYS A 129 23.49 -33.03 2.31
C LYS A 129 24.06 -34.44 2.54
N CYS A 130 25.34 -34.53 2.90
CA CYS A 130 26.07 -35.77 3.15
C CYS A 130 26.55 -35.85 4.61
N ALA A 131 26.01 -35.00 5.48
CA ALA A 131 26.34 -34.98 6.91
C ALA A 131 25.98 -36.31 7.59
N ASP A 132 24.98 -37.01 7.06
CA ASP A 132 24.52 -38.31 7.54
C ASP A 132 25.01 -39.49 6.69
N SER A 133 25.96 -39.26 5.78
CA SER A 133 26.50 -40.30 4.89
C SER A 133 27.42 -41.29 5.61
N CYS A 134 27.58 -42.50 5.10
CA CYS A 134 28.51 -43.46 5.68
C CYS A 134 29.05 -44.41 4.63
N PHE A 135 30.10 -45.13 5.02
CA PHE A 135 30.68 -46.20 4.23
C PHE A 135 30.48 -47.51 4.96
N GLY A 136 29.62 -48.38 4.43
CA GLY A 136 29.14 -49.53 5.18
C GLY A 136 28.97 -50.79 4.35
N GLN A 137 28.89 -51.91 5.06
CA GLN A 137 28.66 -53.24 4.50
C GLN A 137 27.26 -53.71 4.92
N PHE A 138 26.41 -54.02 3.95
CA PHE A 138 25.01 -54.40 4.18
C PHE A 138 24.79 -55.90 4.42
N GLU A 139 25.81 -56.73 4.16
CA GLU A 139 25.78 -58.19 4.34
C GLU A 139 27.14 -58.68 4.85
N ILE A 140 27.16 -59.74 5.66
CA ILE A 140 28.39 -60.32 6.21
C ILE A 140 29.31 -60.78 5.07
N GLY A 141 30.49 -60.16 4.94
CA GLY A 141 31.45 -60.47 3.87
C GLY A 141 31.13 -59.84 2.50
N GLY A 142 30.09 -59.00 2.41
CA GLY A 142 29.71 -58.26 1.21
C GLY A 142 30.67 -57.13 0.80
N ILE A 143 30.35 -56.45 -0.29
CA ILE A 143 31.17 -55.34 -0.80
C ILE A 143 30.88 -54.08 0.03
N TRP A 144 31.92 -53.35 0.42
CA TRP A 144 31.77 -52.04 1.06
C TRP A 144 31.19 -51.04 0.07
N ARG A 145 30.16 -50.30 0.49
CA ARG A 145 29.49 -49.32 -0.34
C ARG A 145 29.27 -48.03 0.42
N PHE A 146 29.35 -46.96 -0.35
CA PHE A 146 29.00 -45.64 0.10
C PHE A 146 27.47 -45.44 0.09
N GLU A 147 26.95 -44.76 1.11
CA GLU A 147 25.54 -44.40 1.23
C GLU A 147 25.42 -42.92 1.65
N ASN A 148 24.52 -42.19 0.99
CA ASN A 148 24.38 -40.73 1.18
C ASN A 148 23.60 -40.39 2.47
N ASP A 149 22.73 -41.28 2.95
CA ASP A 149 21.98 -41.13 4.21
C ASP A 149 21.87 -42.47 4.95
N CYS A 150 22.55 -42.57 6.08
CA CYS A 150 22.64 -43.77 6.89
C CYS A 150 21.71 -43.79 8.11
N ARG A 151 20.83 -42.80 8.27
CA ARG A 151 19.96 -42.69 9.47
C ARG A 151 18.94 -43.82 9.59
N THR A 152 18.49 -44.36 8.47
CA THR A 152 17.38 -45.34 8.41
C THR A 152 17.83 -46.73 7.93
N LYS A 153 19.15 -46.93 7.79
CA LYS A 153 19.74 -48.13 7.18
C LYS A 153 20.42 -48.98 8.25
N HIS A 154 20.28 -50.30 8.12
CA HIS A 154 20.98 -51.26 8.97
C HIS A 154 22.20 -51.79 8.24
N PHE A 155 23.35 -51.74 8.91
CA PHE A 155 24.65 -52.16 8.39
C PHE A 155 25.24 -53.24 9.31
N PHE A 156 25.96 -54.21 8.74
CA PHE A 156 26.75 -55.16 9.52
C PHE A 156 28.07 -54.53 10.00
N ALA A 157 28.63 -53.60 9.22
CA ALA A 157 29.78 -52.79 9.58
C ALA A 157 29.63 -51.39 8.96
N CYS A 158 29.95 -50.34 9.72
CA CYS A 158 29.77 -48.96 9.32
C CYS A 158 31.01 -48.12 9.68
N GLN A 159 31.57 -47.40 8.71
CA GLN A 159 32.61 -46.40 8.91
C GLN A 159 32.10 -45.01 8.54
N CYS A 160 32.60 -43.97 9.22
CA CYS A 160 32.17 -42.59 8.95
C CYS A 160 32.50 -42.12 7.52
N TYR A 161 33.52 -42.69 6.89
CA TYR A 161 33.90 -42.54 5.49
C TYR A 161 34.88 -43.66 5.14
N GLU A 162 35.16 -43.89 3.86
CA GLU A 162 36.03 -44.96 3.38
C GLU A 162 37.43 -44.90 4.02
N GLY A 163 37.81 -45.92 4.80
CA GLY A 163 39.11 -45.98 5.48
C GLY A 163 39.22 -45.12 6.74
N SER A 164 38.10 -44.60 7.25
CA SER A 164 38.02 -43.94 8.56
C SER A 164 38.36 -44.91 9.70
N SER A 165 39.16 -44.46 10.66
CA SER A 165 39.36 -45.17 11.94
C SER A 165 38.15 -45.08 12.88
N TRP A 166 37.19 -44.21 12.55
CA TRP A 166 35.95 -44.00 13.29
C TRP A 166 34.80 -44.82 12.69
N ILE A 167 34.13 -45.57 13.57
CA ILE A 167 33.10 -46.56 13.25
C ILE A 167 31.73 -46.01 13.66
N CYS A 168 30.70 -46.22 12.83
CA CYS A 168 29.32 -45.75 13.02
C CYS A 168 28.30 -46.86 13.34
N ASP A 169 28.74 -48.00 13.87
CA ASP A 169 27.87 -49.17 14.13
C ASP A 169 26.73 -48.86 15.13
N ALA A 170 26.95 -47.91 16.05
CA ALA A 170 25.93 -47.44 16.99
C ALA A 170 25.05 -46.29 16.44
N GLY A 171 25.21 -45.94 15.15
CA GLY A 171 24.52 -44.85 14.48
C GLY A 171 25.47 -43.72 14.06
N ILE A 172 25.05 -42.97 13.03
CA ILE A 172 25.88 -41.94 12.39
C ILE A 172 26.21 -40.75 13.32
N SER A 173 25.42 -40.54 14.37
CA SER A 173 25.66 -39.52 15.42
C SER A 173 27.04 -39.62 16.08
N SER A 174 27.61 -40.84 16.14
CA SER A 174 28.96 -41.08 16.67
C SER A 174 30.09 -40.48 15.82
N CYS A 175 29.82 -40.14 14.55
CA CYS A 175 30.75 -39.50 13.61
C CYS A 175 30.81 -37.97 13.73
N PHE A 176 29.94 -37.36 14.54
CA PHE A 176 29.86 -35.90 14.72
C PHE A 176 30.73 -35.38 15.88
N LYS A 177 31.81 -36.11 16.23
CA LYS A 177 32.64 -35.81 17.41
C LYS A 177 33.59 -34.62 17.24
N ASP A 178 33.76 -34.12 16.02
CA ASP A 178 34.54 -32.91 15.79
C ASP A 178 33.70 -31.71 16.23
N ASN A 179 33.92 -31.20 17.45
CA ASN A 179 33.49 -29.85 17.78
C ASN A 179 34.29 -28.90 16.89
N ILE A 180 33.74 -28.51 15.74
CA ILE A 180 34.35 -27.52 14.86
C ILE A 180 34.26 -26.19 15.61
N THR A 181 35.33 -25.87 16.31
CA THR A 181 35.50 -24.62 17.04
C THR A 181 36.15 -23.63 16.09
N GLY A 182 35.33 -22.87 15.37
CA GLY A 182 35.77 -21.78 14.52
C GLY A 182 35.85 -20.48 15.32
N GLN A 183 36.99 -19.81 15.25
CA GLN A 183 37.12 -18.41 15.64
C GLN A 183 37.10 -17.59 14.35
N ILE A 184 35.93 -17.07 14.00
CA ILE A 184 35.77 -16.24 12.81
C ILE A 184 36.21 -14.83 13.21
N GLY A 185 37.37 -14.41 12.68
CA GLY A 185 37.74 -13.00 12.57
C GLY A 185 36.68 -12.26 11.76
N ASP A 186 36.71 -10.94 11.70
CA ASP A 186 35.65 -10.07 11.12
C ASP A 186 35.47 -10.23 9.59
N ASP A 187 35.46 -11.46 9.06
CA ASP A 187 35.63 -11.79 7.66
C ASP A 187 34.42 -11.31 6.84
N ASP A 188 34.73 -10.45 5.87
CA ASP A 188 33.87 -9.90 4.82
C ASP A 188 33.00 -10.91 4.06
N ALA A 189 33.14 -12.22 4.30
CA ALA A 189 32.45 -13.29 3.59
C ALA A 189 30.93 -13.32 3.83
N CYS A 190 30.46 -13.01 5.04
CA CYS A 190 29.03 -13.04 5.41
C CYS A 190 28.50 -11.69 5.92
N SER A 191 29.29 -10.61 5.81
CA SER A 191 28.93 -9.25 6.23
C SER A 191 27.68 -8.73 5.48
N ALA A 192 27.40 -9.28 4.30
CA ALA A 192 26.22 -8.98 3.52
C ALA A 192 24.88 -9.34 4.23
N TYR A 193 24.91 -10.21 5.25
CA TYR A 193 23.75 -10.56 6.09
C TYR A 193 23.69 -9.77 7.41
N ALA A 194 24.63 -8.85 7.65
CA ALA A 194 24.61 -8.00 8.83
C ALA A 194 23.45 -7.00 8.77
N VAL A 195 22.80 -6.77 9.91
CA VAL A 195 21.66 -5.87 10.04
C VAL A 195 21.98 -4.78 11.05
N ASP A 196 21.70 -3.54 10.67
CA ASP A 196 21.63 -2.42 11.60
C ASP A 196 20.22 -2.35 12.18
N ASP A 197 20.06 -2.87 13.40
CA ASP A 197 18.80 -2.90 14.15
C ASP A 197 18.18 -1.50 14.25
N ALA A 198 19.01 -0.46 14.44
CA ALA A 198 18.53 0.91 14.58
C ALA A 198 17.96 1.44 13.26
N LYS A 199 18.63 1.16 12.14
CA LYS A 199 18.15 1.57 10.80
C LYS A 199 16.91 0.80 10.38
N LEU A 200 16.83 -0.50 10.69
CA LEU A 200 15.68 -1.35 10.36
C LEU A 200 14.43 -0.89 11.10
N VAL A 201 14.53 -0.72 12.42
CA VAL A 201 13.42 -0.25 13.26
C VAL A 201 13.02 1.17 12.86
N LYS A 202 13.97 2.07 12.63
CA LYS A 202 13.68 3.45 12.20
C LYS A 202 12.94 3.50 10.86
N SER A 203 13.30 2.63 9.92
CA SER A 203 12.64 2.57 8.61
C SER A 203 11.20 2.05 8.73
N PHE A 204 10.97 1.02 9.54
CA PHE A 204 9.61 0.51 9.80
C PHE A 204 8.72 1.57 10.47
N LEU A 205 9.21 2.22 11.51
CA LEU A 205 8.48 3.27 12.22
C LEU A 205 8.16 4.46 11.31
N LEU A 206 9.10 4.87 10.46
CA LEU A 206 8.87 5.95 9.50
C LEU A 206 7.74 5.63 8.51
N VAL A 207 7.74 4.42 7.94
CA VAL A 207 6.68 4.00 7.01
C VAL A 207 5.33 3.89 7.73
N GLN A 208 5.32 3.36 8.95
CA GLN A 208 4.12 3.33 9.78
C GLN A 208 3.58 4.74 10.07
N ASP A 209 4.43 5.67 10.50
CA ASP A 209 4.03 7.04 10.80
C ASP A 209 3.45 7.74 9.56
N LEU A 210 4.06 7.55 8.39
CA LEU A 210 3.55 8.08 7.12
C LEU A 210 2.17 7.53 6.74
N LEU A 211 1.88 6.27 7.05
CA LEU A 211 0.56 5.67 6.79
C LEU A 211 -0.50 6.19 7.76
N LEU A 212 -0.12 6.46 9.01
CA LEU A 212 -1.05 6.92 10.05
C LEU A 212 -1.30 8.44 10.03
N GLU A 213 -0.37 9.23 9.51
CA GLU A 213 -0.44 10.70 9.50
C GLU A 213 -1.75 11.26 8.89
N PRO A 214 -2.22 10.79 7.71
CA PRO A 214 -3.46 11.30 7.10
C PRO A 214 -4.68 11.09 7.99
N ILE A 215 -4.78 9.93 8.65
CA ILE A 215 -5.88 9.62 9.59
C ILE A 215 -5.80 10.52 10.82
N ILE A 216 -4.60 10.75 11.35
CA ILE A 216 -4.39 11.61 12.53
C ILE A 216 -4.83 13.05 12.23
N VAL A 217 -4.44 13.58 11.06
CA VAL A 217 -4.84 14.92 10.60
C VAL A 217 -6.36 14.99 10.38
N PHE A 218 -6.94 13.99 9.73
CA PHE A 218 -8.37 13.90 9.50
C PHE A 218 -9.17 13.87 10.81
N THR A 219 -8.75 13.05 11.77
CA THR A 219 -9.39 12.94 13.09
C THR A 219 -9.41 14.30 13.80
N ARG A 220 -8.28 15.04 13.77
CA ARG A 220 -8.20 16.40 14.33
C ARG A 220 -9.14 17.38 13.64
N ARG A 221 -9.29 17.27 12.31
CA ARG A 221 -10.22 18.09 11.52
C ARG A 221 -11.67 17.82 11.92
N VAL A 222 -12.09 16.55 11.99
CA VAL A 222 -13.44 16.16 12.39
C VAL A 222 -13.79 16.72 13.77
N GLU A 223 -12.87 16.61 14.73
CA GLU A 223 -13.07 17.19 16.06
C GLU A 223 -13.19 18.71 16.05
N SER A 224 -12.33 19.38 15.28
CA SER A 224 -12.37 20.84 15.16
C SER A 224 -13.68 21.32 14.55
N GLN A 225 -14.14 20.67 13.47
CA GLN A 225 -15.38 20.99 12.79
C GLN A 225 -16.61 20.67 13.67
N SER A 226 -16.59 19.54 14.37
CA SER A 226 -17.63 19.19 15.35
C SER A 226 -17.69 20.19 16.53
N ARG A 227 -16.56 20.74 16.99
CA ARG A 227 -16.58 21.83 17.98
C ARG A 227 -17.15 23.12 17.41
N PHE A 228 -16.76 23.47 16.19
CA PHE A 228 -17.24 24.68 15.52
C PHE A 228 -18.74 24.65 15.28
N MET A 229 -19.26 23.57 14.72
CA MET A 229 -20.70 23.44 14.46
C MET A 229 -21.52 23.38 15.76
N LYS A 230 -20.95 22.91 16.89
CA LYS A 230 -21.60 22.96 18.20
C LYS A 230 -21.86 24.38 18.66
N LEU A 231 -20.86 25.25 18.49
CA LEU A 231 -21.01 26.67 18.78
C LEU A 231 -22.06 27.30 17.85
N ALA A 232 -22.04 26.94 16.56
CA ALA A 232 -23.02 27.43 15.60
C ALA A 232 -24.46 27.01 15.95
N ALA A 233 -24.70 25.76 16.34
CA ALA A 233 -26.02 25.28 16.74
C ALA A 233 -26.54 26.00 18.01
N ALA A 234 -25.67 26.30 18.97
CA ALA A 234 -26.02 27.10 20.14
C ALA A 234 -26.39 28.54 19.76
N SER A 235 -25.63 29.17 18.84
CA SER A 235 -25.92 30.51 18.33
C SER A 235 -27.23 30.55 17.54
N ILE A 236 -27.50 29.56 16.69
CA ILE A 236 -28.77 29.44 15.94
C ILE A 236 -29.95 29.29 16.90
N GLY A 237 -29.81 28.48 17.95
CA GLY A 237 -30.84 28.36 18.98
C GLY A 237 -31.14 29.70 19.67
N TYR A 238 -30.11 30.49 19.99
CA TYR A 238 -30.30 31.82 20.58
C TYR A 238 -30.97 32.79 19.59
N LEU A 239 -30.51 32.81 18.33
CA LEU A 239 -31.09 33.66 17.28
C LEU A 239 -32.53 33.27 16.95
N SER A 240 -32.87 31.99 16.98
CA SER A 240 -34.23 31.49 16.78
C SER A 240 -35.18 32.07 17.83
N ASN A 241 -34.84 31.97 19.12
CA ASN A 241 -35.62 32.54 20.22
C ASN A 241 -35.81 34.05 20.04
N LEU A 242 -34.74 34.77 19.71
CA LEU A 242 -34.78 36.23 19.55
C LEU A 242 -35.59 36.66 18.31
N THR A 243 -35.55 35.86 17.25
CA THR A 243 -36.35 36.09 16.03
C THR A 243 -37.82 35.78 16.27
N ALA A 244 -38.14 34.76 17.08
CA ALA A 244 -39.51 34.46 17.50
C ALA A 244 -40.11 35.62 18.32
N ASP A 245 -39.34 36.22 19.23
CA ASP A 245 -39.77 37.39 20.00
C ASP A 245 -40.02 38.62 19.09
N VAL A 246 -39.11 38.89 18.14
CA VAL A 246 -39.18 40.08 17.28
C VAL A 246 -40.23 39.98 16.17
N CYS A 247 -40.39 38.81 15.54
CA CYS A 247 -41.34 38.64 14.44
C CYS A 247 -42.79 38.40 14.92
N SER A 248 -43.04 38.31 16.23
CA SER A 248 -44.39 38.12 16.80
C SER A 248 -45.21 39.41 16.87
N GLU A 249 -44.60 40.59 16.70
CA GLU A 249 -45.26 41.89 16.92
C GLU A 249 -45.84 42.56 15.66
N ASP A 250 -45.49 42.11 14.43
CA ASP A 250 -45.93 42.78 13.19
C ASP A 250 -46.28 41.79 12.08
N THR A 251 -47.58 41.58 11.85
CA THR A 251 -48.11 40.66 10.82
C THR A 251 -48.14 41.26 9.42
N THR A 252 -47.73 42.52 9.25
CA THR A 252 -47.93 43.26 7.99
C THR A 252 -46.69 43.37 7.10
N ARG A 253 -45.51 42.91 7.58
CA ARG A 253 -44.25 42.95 6.81
C ARG A 253 -43.51 41.62 6.84
N PRO A 254 -42.89 41.19 5.72
CA PRO A 254 -42.03 40.01 5.72
C PRO A 254 -40.81 40.21 6.63
N CYS A 255 -40.61 39.31 7.59
CA CYS A 255 -39.54 39.40 8.58
C CYS A 255 -38.18 39.07 7.93
N THR A 256 -37.42 40.08 7.52
CA THR A 256 -36.13 39.91 6.81
C THR A 256 -35.08 39.13 7.62
N THR A 257 -35.17 39.16 8.96
CA THR A 257 -34.33 38.38 9.88
C THR A 257 -34.58 36.87 9.78
N LEU A 258 -35.82 36.48 9.46
CA LEU A 258 -36.23 35.08 9.27
C LEU A 258 -35.55 34.43 8.06
N ASP A 259 -35.49 35.15 6.94
CA ASP A 259 -34.82 34.67 5.72
C ASP A 259 -33.31 34.51 5.92
N SER A 260 -32.71 35.41 6.70
CA SER A 260 -31.30 35.32 7.06
C SER A 260 -31.00 34.10 7.94
N LEU A 261 -31.87 33.78 8.91
CA LEU A 261 -31.68 32.59 9.75
C LEU A 261 -31.85 31.30 8.94
N LYS A 262 -32.84 31.22 8.05
CA LYS A 262 -33.03 30.07 7.14
C LYS A 262 -31.80 29.81 6.29
N LYS A 263 -31.17 30.86 5.74
CA LYS A 263 -29.92 30.74 4.97
C LYS A 263 -28.76 30.23 5.83
N GLN A 264 -28.64 30.68 7.09
CA GLN A 264 -27.63 30.18 8.01
C GLN A 264 -27.86 28.70 8.35
N ILE A 265 -29.09 28.31 8.68
CA ILE A 265 -29.45 26.90 8.95
C ILE A 265 -29.10 26.00 7.75
N GLY A 266 -29.47 26.42 6.53
CA GLY A 266 -29.16 25.68 5.30
C GLY A 266 -27.65 25.53 5.05
N PHE A 267 -26.85 26.56 5.31
CA PHE A 267 -25.40 26.50 5.21
C PHE A 267 -24.79 25.44 6.15
N PHE A 268 -25.19 25.43 7.43
CA PHE A 268 -24.66 24.47 8.38
C PHE A 268 -25.16 23.04 8.13
N TYR A 269 -26.37 22.88 7.60
CA TYR A 269 -26.87 21.58 7.16
C TYR A 269 -26.00 21.01 6.02
N GLY A 270 -25.68 21.82 5.01
CA GLY A 270 -24.77 21.41 3.94
C GLY A 270 -23.38 21.03 4.44
N LEU A 271 -22.84 21.80 5.40
CA LEU A 271 -21.55 21.49 6.03
C LEU A 271 -21.57 20.16 6.80
N LYS A 272 -22.67 19.84 7.51
CA LYS A 272 -22.88 18.56 8.20
C LYS A 272 -22.90 17.38 7.23
N VAL A 273 -23.62 17.51 6.11
CA VAL A 273 -23.72 16.44 5.09
C VAL A 273 -22.34 16.15 4.48
N ASN A 274 -21.62 17.21 4.08
CA ASN A 274 -20.28 17.06 3.51
C ASN A 274 -19.31 16.39 4.48
N LEU A 275 -19.31 16.80 5.75
CA LEU A 275 -18.45 16.20 6.77
C LEU A 275 -18.82 14.73 7.06
N THR A 276 -20.12 14.39 7.02
CA THR A 276 -20.59 13.00 7.17
C THR A 276 -20.07 12.13 6.03
N GLN A 277 -20.14 12.61 4.78
CA GLN A 277 -19.63 11.87 3.64
C GLN A 277 -18.11 11.68 3.72
N GLU A 278 -17.37 12.72 4.10
CA GLU A 278 -15.91 12.65 4.28
C GLU A 278 -15.52 11.64 5.38
N ILE A 279 -16.34 11.51 6.45
CA ILE A 279 -16.15 10.49 7.50
C ILE A 279 -16.33 9.09 6.94
N ILE A 280 -17.39 8.84 6.17
CA ILE A 280 -17.67 7.52 5.57
C ILE A 280 -16.53 7.13 4.61
N ASP A 281 -16.17 8.02 3.68
CA ASP A 281 -15.13 7.74 2.69
C ASP A 281 -13.77 7.44 3.36
N LYS A 282 -13.47 8.09 4.49
CA LYS A 282 -12.22 7.89 5.25
C LYS A 282 -12.23 6.67 6.17
N MET A 283 -13.38 6.07 6.44
CA MET A 283 -13.47 4.84 7.22
C MET A 283 -12.92 3.64 6.45
N ASP A 284 -13.15 3.58 5.15
CA ASP A 284 -12.60 2.52 4.31
C ASP A 284 -11.08 2.62 4.21
N ASP A 285 -10.55 3.84 4.04
CA ASP A 285 -9.10 4.14 4.05
C ASP A 285 -8.40 3.59 5.31
N PHE A 286 -9.05 3.68 6.47
CA PHE A 286 -8.50 3.20 7.74
C PHE A 286 -8.32 1.68 7.74
N ARG A 287 -9.30 0.93 7.24
CA ARG A 287 -9.25 -0.53 7.16
C ARG A 287 -8.09 -0.99 6.28
N TYR A 288 -7.87 -0.31 5.16
CA TYR A 288 -6.74 -0.58 4.26
C TYR A 288 -5.39 -0.26 4.90
N ILE A 289 -5.29 0.83 5.65
CA ILE A 289 -4.04 1.20 6.34
C ILE A 289 -3.64 0.15 7.40
N ASN A 290 -4.62 -0.42 8.11
CA ASN A 290 -4.35 -1.51 9.05
C ASN A 290 -3.81 -2.76 8.33
N ASP A 291 -4.38 -3.12 7.18
CA ASP A 291 -3.92 -4.24 6.35
C ASP A 291 -2.52 -4.02 5.77
N ASP A 292 -2.25 -2.80 5.29
CA ASP A 292 -0.93 -2.37 4.80
C ASP A 292 0.15 -2.47 5.90
N ILE A 293 -0.18 -2.05 7.13
CA ILE A 293 0.72 -2.18 8.30
C ILE A 293 0.98 -3.66 8.62
N ASN A 294 -0.03 -4.52 8.58
CA ASN A 294 0.13 -5.96 8.82
C ASN A 294 0.99 -6.62 7.73
N THR A 295 0.73 -6.28 6.48
CA THR A 295 1.52 -6.72 5.32
C THR A 295 2.98 -6.27 5.41
N LEU A 296 3.22 -5.04 5.85
CA LEU A 296 4.57 -4.51 6.10
C LEU A 296 5.29 -5.33 7.19
N LYS A 297 4.59 -5.68 8.28
CA LYS A 297 5.13 -6.56 9.34
C LYS A 297 5.51 -7.93 8.79
N GLU A 298 4.64 -8.55 7.99
CA GLU A 298 4.91 -9.85 7.38
C GLU A 298 6.12 -9.83 6.44
N LYS A 299 6.22 -8.81 5.58
CA LYS A 299 7.39 -8.61 4.70
C LYS A 299 8.68 -8.47 5.50
N LEU A 300 8.67 -7.67 6.57
CA LEU A 300 9.83 -7.47 7.41
C LEU A 300 10.24 -8.75 8.13
N LEU A 301 9.27 -9.49 8.69
CA LEU A 301 9.50 -10.76 9.35
C LEU A 301 10.08 -11.81 8.39
N THR A 302 9.54 -11.88 7.17
CA THR A 302 10.01 -12.78 6.11
C THR A 302 11.44 -12.46 5.72
N HIS A 303 11.77 -11.17 5.60
CA HIS A 303 13.14 -10.77 5.28
C HIS A 303 14.13 -11.08 6.40
N VAL A 304 13.85 -10.71 7.64
CA VAL A 304 14.75 -10.99 8.78
C VAL A 304 14.95 -12.50 8.92
N THR A 305 13.89 -13.29 8.75
CA THR A 305 13.96 -14.75 8.73
C THR A 305 14.81 -15.27 7.55
N GLY A 306 14.68 -14.65 6.38
CA GLY A 306 15.49 -14.93 5.20
C GLY A 306 16.97 -14.61 5.39
N LEU A 307 17.30 -13.50 6.05
CA LEU A 307 18.67 -13.15 6.43
C LEU A 307 19.24 -14.15 7.44
N ILE A 308 18.46 -14.59 8.43
CA ILE A 308 18.90 -15.61 9.39
C ILE A 308 19.22 -16.92 8.66
N LYS A 309 18.35 -17.34 7.73
CA LYS A 309 18.58 -18.52 6.89
C LYS A 309 19.81 -18.35 6.00
N GLY A 310 19.97 -17.20 5.36
CA GLY A 310 21.11 -16.89 4.48
C GLY A 310 22.42 -16.79 5.25
N TYR A 311 22.43 -16.22 6.44
CA TYR A 311 23.58 -16.20 7.34
C TYR A 311 23.96 -17.61 7.80
N ALA A 312 22.98 -18.43 8.20
CA ALA A 312 23.21 -19.83 8.54
C ALA A 312 23.76 -20.63 7.33
N CYS A 313 23.29 -20.35 6.11
CA CYS A 313 23.82 -20.91 4.87
C CYS A 313 25.26 -20.44 4.59
N CYS A 314 25.56 -19.16 4.79
CA CYS A 314 26.88 -18.58 4.58
C CYS A 314 27.93 -19.18 5.52
N LEU A 315 27.56 -19.39 6.80
CA LEU A 315 28.37 -20.15 7.77
C LEU A 315 28.58 -21.62 7.34
N GLY A 316 27.74 -22.14 6.46
CA GLY A 316 27.78 -23.51 5.96
C GLY A 316 28.64 -23.72 4.73
N PHE A 317 28.88 -22.72 3.86
CA PHE A 317 29.70 -22.86 2.65
C PHE A 317 29.97 -21.51 1.95
N ALA A 318 31.23 -21.14 1.75
CA ALA A 318 31.63 -20.48 0.52
C ALA A 318 32.41 -21.49 -0.33
N ASN A 319 31.68 -22.40 -1.01
CA ASN A 319 32.03 -22.97 -2.34
C ASN A 319 31.27 -24.26 -2.67
N PHE A 320 29.97 -24.24 -2.97
CA PHE A 320 29.35 -25.36 -3.71
C PHE A 320 28.17 -24.89 -4.58
N THR A 321 28.47 -24.29 -5.73
CA THR A 321 27.51 -24.23 -6.84
C THR A 321 27.50 -25.56 -7.59
N SER A 322 26.78 -26.55 -7.06
CA SER A 322 26.12 -27.60 -7.86
C SER A 322 25.40 -28.57 -6.93
N GLY A 323 24.10 -28.33 -6.70
CA GLY A 323 23.19 -29.31 -6.12
C GLY A 323 22.30 -28.81 -4.98
N GLY A 324 21.26 -28.05 -5.32
CA GLY A 324 19.93 -28.21 -4.71
C GLY A 324 19.68 -27.74 -3.28
N PHE A 325 20.47 -26.82 -2.73
CA PHE A 325 20.03 -26.00 -1.59
C PHE A 325 20.05 -24.54 -2.03
N ASP A 326 18.87 -23.99 -2.32
CA ASP A 326 18.71 -22.58 -2.68
C ASP A 326 18.93 -21.70 -1.44
N CYS A 327 20.18 -21.31 -1.21
CA CYS A 327 20.50 -20.27 -0.25
C CYS A 327 19.80 -18.99 -0.72
N PRO A 328 19.01 -18.32 0.15
CA PRO A 328 18.28 -17.13 -0.27
C PRO A 328 19.26 -16.02 -0.65
N ALA A 329 19.17 -15.56 -1.91
CA ALA A 329 19.90 -14.40 -2.39
C ALA A 329 19.48 -13.16 -1.59
N ILE A 330 20.46 -12.33 -1.21
CA ILE A 330 20.19 -11.06 -0.53
C ILE A 330 19.53 -10.14 -1.53
N LYS A 331 18.23 -9.95 -1.40
CA LYS A 331 17.49 -8.88 -2.06
C LYS A 331 17.27 -7.78 -1.04
N ALA A 332 17.51 -6.53 -1.44
CA ALA A 332 17.12 -5.38 -0.63
C ALA A 332 15.62 -5.52 -0.26
N ILE A 333 15.26 -5.28 1.01
CA ILE A 333 13.85 -5.16 1.35
C ILE A 333 13.34 -3.93 0.64
N ASP A 334 12.45 -4.14 -0.29
CA ASP A 334 11.56 -3.09 -0.73
C ASP A 334 10.43 -2.97 0.31
N LEU A 335 10.62 -2.02 1.25
CA LEU A 335 9.59 -1.66 2.23
C LEU A 335 8.44 -0.88 1.58
N THR A 336 8.42 -0.72 0.26
CA THR A 336 7.20 -0.29 -0.42
C THR A 336 6.14 -1.38 -0.29
N LEU A 337 4.90 -0.94 -0.07
CA LEU A 337 3.73 -1.81 0.03
C LEU A 337 3.64 -2.73 -1.21
N PRO A 338 3.08 -3.95 -1.13
CA PRO A 338 2.92 -4.80 -2.31
C PRO A 338 1.86 -4.24 -3.25
N SER A 339 2.18 -4.24 -4.55
CA SER A 339 1.35 -3.69 -5.62
C SER A 339 0.44 -4.71 -6.30
N ASN A 340 0.15 -5.84 -5.66
CA ASN A 340 -0.56 -6.93 -6.32
C ASN A 340 -1.86 -7.29 -5.60
N GLY A 341 -2.95 -7.15 -6.34
CA GLY A 341 -4.33 -7.04 -5.85
C GLY A 341 -4.79 -5.61 -6.09
N THR A 342 -5.32 -5.35 -7.29
CA THR A 342 -6.06 -4.14 -7.70
C THR A 342 -5.99 -2.98 -6.69
N ARG A 343 -4.85 -2.29 -6.69
CA ARG A 343 -4.70 -1.04 -5.95
C ARG A 343 -5.62 0.00 -6.60
N PRO A 344 -6.55 0.64 -5.89
CA PRO A 344 -6.75 2.05 -6.13
C PRO A 344 -5.42 2.70 -5.78
N ARG A 345 -4.70 3.15 -6.80
CA ARG A 345 -3.58 4.07 -6.69
C ARG A 345 -3.99 5.16 -5.70
N ARG A 346 -3.18 5.35 -4.63
CA ARG A 346 -3.21 6.45 -3.64
C ARG A 346 -4.33 7.44 -3.95
N THR A 347 -5.43 7.44 -3.17
CA THR A 347 -6.58 8.37 -3.30
C THR A 347 -6.33 9.37 -4.40
N ASN A 348 -6.60 8.93 -5.64
CA ASN A 348 -6.32 9.77 -6.78
C ASN A 348 -7.35 10.86 -6.57
N ILE A 349 -6.91 12.01 -6.03
CA ILE A 349 -7.73 13.21 -5.90
C ILE A 349 -8.37 13.49 -7.25
N TYR A 350 -7.72 12.99 -8.30
CA TYR A 350 -8.07 12.97 -9.68
C TYR A 350 -8.75 11.66 -10.13
N GLY A 351 -9.68 11.72 -11.07
CA GLY A 351 -10.44 10.56 -11.51
C GLY A 351 -9.62 9.44 -12.15
N SER A 352 -10.30 8.31 -12.39
CA SER A 352 -9.65 7.07 -12.80
C SER A 352 -9.33 7.05 -14.30
N TYR A 353 -8.28 6.33 -14.69
CA TYR A 353 -7.95 6.12 -16.10
C TYR A 353 -7.24 4.78 -16.31
N GLU A 354 -7.33 4.26 -17.53
CA GLU A 354 -6.74 3.00 -17.96
C GLU A 354 -6.09 3.14 -19.35
N TRP A 355 -5.02 2.36 -19.58
CA TRP A 355 -4.38 2.22 -20.88
C TRP A 355 -4.72 0.87 -21.49
N VAL A 356 -5.46 0.87 -22.60
CA VAL A 356 -5.86 -0.36 -23.29
C VAL A 356 -5.11 -0.51 -24.60
N THR A 357 -4.44 -1.64 -24.78
CA THR A 357 -3.72 -1.97 -26.03
C THR A 357 -4.71 -2.09 -27.19
N SER A 358 -4.37 -1.47 -28.32
CA SER A 358 -5.20 -1.49 -29.53
C SER A 358 -5.40 -2.90 -30.07
N ASN A 359 -6.64 -3.29 -30.36
CA ASN A 359 -7.01 -4.59 -30.91
C ASN A 359 -7.72 -4.49 -32.28
N GLY A 360 -7.65 -3.34 -32.95
CA GLY A 360 -8.40 -3.08 -34.18
C GLY A 360 -9.65 -2.22 -34.00
N THR A 361 -10.15 -2.07 -32.77
CA THR A 361 -11.32 -1.25 -32.46
C THR A 361 -11.00 -0.21 -31.38
N ILE A 362 -11.75 0.89 -31.38
CA ILE A 362 -11.66 1.91 -30.33
C ILE A 362 -12.50 1.45 -29.13
N PRO A 363 -11.91 1.32 -27.92
CA PRO A 363 -12.65 0.94 -26.72
C PRO A 363 -13.74 1.93 -26.32
N GLU A 364 -14.74 1.46 -25.56
CA GLU A 364 -15.74 2.32 -24.94
C GLU A 364 -15.07 3.29 -23.94
N HIS A 365 -15.58 4.52 -23.86
CA HIS A 365 -15.03 5.59 -23.01
C HIS A 365 -13.58 6.01 -23.36
N ALA A 366 -13.13 5.74 -24.59
CA ALA A 366 -11.89 6.31 -25.10
C ALA A 366 -11.95 7.85 -25.06
N VAL A 367 -10.90 8.46 -24.51
CA VAL A 367 -10.84 9.92 -24.33
C VAL A 367 -10.76 10.61 -25.69
N VAL A 368 -11.79 11.39 -26.01
CA VAL A 368 -11.86 12.20 -27.23
C VAL A 368 -10.89 13.38 -27.09
N ALA A 369 -9.90 13.41 -27.98
CA ALA A 369 -8.85 14.41 -27.97
C ALA A 369 -9.13 15.56 -28.96
N GLY A 370 -9.93 15.32 -29.99
CA GLY A 370 -10.37 16.34 -30.92
C GLY A 370 -10.95 15.76 -32.19
N PHE A 371 -10.84 16.51 -33.29
CA PHE A 371 -11.38 16.12 -34.59
C PHE A 371 -10.39 16.47 -35.69
N ASP A 372 -10.29 15.62 -36.68
CA ASP A 372 -9.49 15.88 -37.88
C ASP A 372 -10.18 16.91 -38.79
N SER A 373 -9.48 17.40 -39.82
CA SER A 373 -10.06 18.29 -40.84
C SER A 373 -11.34 17.73 -41.46
N ASP A 374 -11.40 16.40 -41.60
CA ASP A 374 -12.52 15.65 -42.18
C ASP A 374 -13.63 15.35 -41.16
N LYS A 375 -13.61 15.98 -39.99
CA LYS A 375 -14.54 15.77 -38.87
C LYS A 375 -14.51 14.37 -38.23
N VAL A 376 -13.53 13.55 -38.60
CA VAL A 376 -13.27 12.26 -37.95
C VAL A 376 -12.75 12.50 -36.53
N VAL A 377 -13.30 11.77 -35.56
CA VAL A 377 -12.91 11.86 -34.15
C VAL A 377 -11.47 11.37 -33.97
N LEU A 378 -10.69 12.11 -33.20
CA LEU A 378 -9.33 11.76 -32.78
C LEU A 378 -9.33 11.39 -31.30
N TYR A 379 -8.62 10.33 -30.95
CA TYR A 379 -8.53 9.83 -29.57
C TYR A 379 -7.14 10.02 -28.98
N ALA A 380 -7.10 10.15 -27.66
CA ALA A 380 -5.86 10.22 -26.88
C ALA A 380 -5.24 8.82 -26.75
N GLY A 381 -3.96 8.70 -27.06
CA GLY A 381 -3.22 7.47 -26.92
C GLY A 381 -1.76 7.66 -26.59
N ARG A 382 -1.02 6.55 -26.59
CA ARG A 382 0.45 6.53 -26.55
C ARG A 382 1.01 5.38 -27.36
N ALA A 383 2.21 5.53 -27.88
CA ALA A 383 2.91 4.48 -28.62
C ALA A 383 4.41 4.49 -28.33
N VAL A 384 5.03 3.31 -28.43
CA VAL A 384 6.47 3.16 -28.24
C VAL A 384 7.21 3.55 -29.53
N HIS A 385 8.25 4.36 -29.41
CA HIS A 385 9.15 4.68 -30.51
C HIS A 385 10.57 4.92 -30.01
N GLU A 386 11.50 4.09 -30.50
CA GLU A 386 12.94 4.18 -30.15
C GLU A 386 13.22 4.22 -28.64
N GLY A 387 12.52 3.41 -27.84
CA GLY A 387 12.73 3.37 -26.39
C GLY A 387 11.98 4.47 -25.61
N SER A 388 11.31 5.40 -26.28
CA SER A 388 10.40 6.37 -25.66
C SER A 388 8.95 5.90 -25.71
N ILE A 389 8.14 6.30 -24.73
CA ILE A 389 6.67 6.21 -24.78
C ILE A 389 6.13 7.59 -25.13
N LEU A 390 5.61 7.76 -26.35
CA LEU A 390 5.20 9.07 -26.86
C LEU A 390 3.67 9.22 -26.84
N PRO A 391 3.14 10.38 -26.42
CA PRO A 391 1.75 10.75 -26.63
C PRO A 391 1.37 10.67 -28.12
N ALA A 392 0.21 10.07 -28.41
CA ALA A 392 -0.23 9.74 -29.75
C ALA A 392 -1.61 10.30 -30.08
N LYS A 393 -1.75 10.77 -31.32
CA LYS A 393 -3.01 11.05 -32.00
C LYS A 393 -3.52 9.74 -32.62
N ILE A 394 -4.65 9.22 -32.14
CA ILE A 394 -5.26 8.01 -32.71
C ILE A 394 -6.36 8.40 -33.69
N LYS A 395 -6.27 7.87 -34.91
CA LYS A 395 -7.31 7.97 -35.95
C LYS A 395 -7.65 6.55 -36.40
N ALA A 396 -8.86 6.08 -36.11
CA ALA A 396 -9.28 4.71 -36.35
C ALA A 396 -8.28 3.68 -35.78
N ASN A 397 -7.59 2.91 -36.64
CA ASN A 397 -6.66 1.86 -36.22
C ASN A 397 -5.17 2.23 -36.38
N THR A 398 -4.86 3.52 -36.42
CA THR A 398 -3.47 4.01 -36.50
C THR A 398 -3.20 5.08 -35.48
N ALA A 399 -2.03 5.01 -34.86
CA ALA A 399 -1.50 6.05 -33.97
C ALA A 399 -0.43 6.87 -34.68
N HIS A 400 -0.45 8.17 -34.45
CA HIS A 400 0.47 9.12 -35.03
C HIS A 400 1.20 9.83 -33.89
N VAL A 401 2.53 9.74 -33.85
CA VAL A 401 3.37 10.35 -32.82
C VAL A 401 4.33 11.35 -33.44
N SER A 402 4.62 12.43 -32.72
CA SER A 402 5.60 13.42 -33.13
C SER A 402 6.99 13.00 -32.65
N PHE A 403 7.97 12.93 -33.54
CA PHE A 403 9.36 12.59 -33.18
C PHE A 403 10.35 13.25 -34.14
N VAL A 404 11.27 14.05 -33.57
CA VAL A 404 12.40 14.68 -34.27
C VAL A 404 11.95 15.36 -35.58
N GLY A 405 10.98 16.27 -35.50
CA GLY A 405 10.50 17.04 -36.65
C GLY A 405 9.52 16.31 -37.57
N LYS A 406 9.18 15.04 -37.31
CA LYS A 406 8.34 14.22 -38.19
C LYS A 406 7.13 13.63 -37.48
N GLU A 407 6.07 13.38 -38.24
CA GLU A 407 4.96 12.53 -37.83
C GLU A 407 5.27 11.07 -38.19
N ILE A 408 5.22 10.19 -37.19
CA ILE A 408 5.51 8.76 -37.32
C ILE A 408 4.23 7.98 -37.06
N VAL A 409 3.86 7.11 -38.01
CA VAL A 409 2.70 6.24 -37.91
C VAL A 409 3.07 4.94 -37.20
N LYS A 410 2.21 4.49 -36.28
CA LYS A 410 2.34 3.27 -35.48
C LYS A 410 1.07 2.43 -35.59
N THR A 411 1.27 1.12 -35.73
CA THR A 411 0.21 0.11 -35.73
C THR A 411 -0.01 -0.50 -34.35
N GLU A 412 1.00 -0.46 -33.49
CA GLU A 412 0.93 -0.90 -32.09
C GLU A 412 0.90 0.32 -31.17
N PHE A 413 -0.20 0.48 -30.44
CA PHE A 413 -0.40 1.61 -29.55
C PHE A 413 -1.38 1.27 -28.43
N GLN A 414 -1.51 2.18 -27.47
CA GLN A 414 -2.48 2.10 -26.39
C GLN A 414 -3.42 3.30 -26.44
N VAL A 415 -4.70 3.05 -26.19
CA VAL A 415 -5.76 4.06 -26.11
C VAL A 415 -5.99 4.42 -24.64
N LEU A 416 -6.18 5.71 -24.37
CA LEU A 416 -6.55 6.19 -23.04
C LEU A 416 -8.06 6.05 -22.83
N ILE A 417 -8.46 5.40 -21.75
CA ILE A 417 -9.85 5.27 -21.30
C ILE A 417 -10.02 6.04 -19.99
N SER A 418 -10.97 6.96 -19.93
CA SER A 418 -11.34 7.69 -18.70
C SER A 418 -12.66 8.43 -18.88
N LYS A 419 -13.44 8.56 -17.80
CA LYS A 419 -14.63 9.41 -17.73
C LYS A 419 -14.36 10.78 -17.08
N ASP A 420 -13.22 10.91 -16.40
CA ASP A 420 -12.93 12.00 -15.48
C ASP A 420 -11.76 12.84 -16.01
N THR A 421 -11.85 13.30 -17.25
CA THR A 421 -10.83 14.13 -17.88
C THR A 421 -11.39 15.46 -18.35
N SER A 422 -10.55 16.49 -18.35
CA SER A 422 -10.83 17.80 -18.92
C SER A 422 -9.61 18.33 -19.67
N TRP A 423 -9.85 19.30 -20.54
CA TRP A 423 -8.81 20.03 -21.26
C TRP A 423 -8.73 21.44 -20.70
N ARG A 424 -7.54 21.87 -20.27
CA ARG A 424 -7.31 23.20 -19.68
C ARG A 424 -6.39 24.05 -20.55
N PRO A 425 -6.74 25.29 -20.90
CA PRO A 425 -5.84 26.21 -21.60
C PRO A 425 -4.56 26.45 -20.79
N THR A 426 -3.41 26.46 -21.46
CA THR A 426 -2.09 26.69 -20.87
C THR A 426 -1.10 27.20 -21.94
N ASP A 427 0.12 27.50 -21.52
CA ASP A 427 1.22 27.95 -22.38
C ASP A 427 2.57 27.54 -21.79
N SER A 428 3.65 27.71 -22.55
CA SER A 428 5.01 27.28 -22.18
C SER A 428 5.63 28.04 -21.00
N ASN A 429 5.07 29.18 -20.63
CA ASN A 429 5.58 30.01 -19.53
C ASN A 429 4.85 29.73 -18.21
N VAL A 430 3.75 28.96 -18.26
CA VAL A 430 2.95 28.58 -17.10
C VAL A 430 3.39 27.21 -16.60
N GLN A 431 3.50 27.06 -15.28
CA GLN A 431 3.79 25.77 -14.66
C GLN A 431 2.70 24.74 -15.02
N ILE A 432 3.11 23.51 -15.32
CA ILE A 432 2.19 22.41 -15.64
C ILE A 432 1.12 22.29 -14.53
N PRO A 433 -0.19 22.34 -14.87
CA PRO A 433 -1.25 22.36 -13.88
C PRO A 433 -1.35 21.06 -13.08
N GLU A 434 -1.80 21.19 -11.83
CA GLU A 434 -2.07 20.06 -10.95
C GLU A 434 -3.13 19.14 -11.60
N GLY A 435 -2.85 17.83 -11.66
CA GLY A 435 -3.73 16.85 -12.31
C GLY A 435 -3.42 16.61 -13.78
N ALA A 436 -2.42 17.27 -14.36
CA ALA A 436 -1.94 16.96 -15.70
C ALA A 436 -1.57 15.49 -15.84
N LEU A 437 -2.18 14.81 -16.81
CA LEU A 437 -1.98 13.39 -17.02
C LEU A 437 -0.62 13.14 -17.67
N GLN A 438 0.28 12.48 -16.94
CA GLN A 438 1.50 11.94 -17.53
C GLN A 438 1.13 10.80 -18.49
N VAL A 439 1.45 10.99 -19.77
CA VAL A 439 1.12 10.03 -20.84
C VAL A 439 2.31 9.15 -21.19
N GLY A 440 3.53 9.67 -21.08
CA GLY A 440 4.73 8.92 -21.45
C GLY A 440 6.04 9.53 -20.94
N HIS A 441 7.14 9.12 -21.56
CA HIS A 441 8.50 9.57 -21.27
C HIS A 441 9.38 9.51 -22.51
N ASP A 442 10.43 10.33 -22.56
CA ASP A 442 11.47 10.26 -23.58
C ASP A 442 12.60 9.26 -23.21
N LYS A 443 13.65 9.18 -24.03
CA LYS A 443 14.80 8.28 -23.82
C LYS A 443 15.58 8.57 -22.54
N GLU A 444 15.44 9.76 -21.98
CA GLU A 444 16.11 10.24 -20.78
C GLU A 444 15.20 10.14 -19.54
N GLU A 445 14.05 9.47 -19.67
CA GLU A 445 13.00 9.35 -18.65
C GLU A 445 12.35 10.69 -18.26
N ASN A 446 12.46 11.73 -19.10
CA ASN A 446 11.74 12.97 -18.88
C ASN A 446 10.25 12.76 -19.16
N VAL A 447 9.41 13.27 -18.27
CA VAL A 447 7.94 13.14 -18.34
C VAL A 447 7.38 13.87 -19.57
N LEU A 448 6.48 13.20 -20.30
CA LEU A 448 5.72 13.78 -21.41
C LEU A 448 4.23 13.83 -21.07
N TYR A 449 3.64 15.00 -21.33
CA TYR A 449 2.19 15.24 -21.17
C TYR A 449 1.50 15.28 -22.52
N MET A 450 0.16 15.20 -22.51
CA MET A 450 -0.64 15.37 -23.71
C MET A 450 -1.28 16.75 -23.75
N GLY A 451 -1.12 17.43 -24.89
CA GLY A 451 -1.84 18.65 -25.20
C GLY A 451 -2.56 18.56 -26.54
N ARG A 452 -3.38 19.55 -26.84
CA ARG A 452 -4.04 19.72 -28.14
C ARG A 452 -4.10 21.18 -28.55
N VAL A 453 -4.20 21.43 -29.85
CA VAL A 453 -4.33 22.76 -30.42
C VAL A 453 -5.15 22.70 -31.70
N ASP A 454 -5.76 23.83 -32.09
CA ASP A 454 -6.39 23.97 -33.39
C ASP A 454 -5.33 24.24 -34.48
N HIS A 455 -5.22 23.34 -35.45
CA HIS A 455 -4.32 23.43 -36.58
C HIS A 455 -5.06 23.09 -37.88
N ARG A 456 -5.12 24.06 -38.82
CA ARG A 456 -5.69 23.88 -40.18
C ARG A 456 -7.09 23.23 -40.19
N GLY A 457 -7.94 23.61 -39.23
CA GLY A 457 -9.31 23.09 -39.11
C GLY A 457 -9.42 21.73 -38.40
N SER A 458 -8.31 21.14 -37.95
CA SER A 458 -8.28 20.01 -37.01
C SER A 458 -8.00 20.51 -35.59
N LYS A 459 -8.66 19.91 -34.59
CA LYS A 459 -8.24 19.99 -33.19
C LYS A 459 -7.36 18.78 -32.91
N THR A 460 -6.05 18.97 -32.92
CA THR A 460 -5.06 17.89 -33.01
C THR A 460 -4.31 17.71 -31.68
N PRO A 461 -4.26 16.49 -31.10
CA PRO A 461 -3.43 16.22 -29.93
C PRO A 461 -1.97 15.94 -30.28
N GLY A 462 -1.07 16.13 -29.32
CA GLY A 462 0.36 15.90 -29.45
C GLY A 462 1.08 15.79 -28.11
N LYS A 463 2.41 15.76 -28.16
CA LYS A 463 3.27 15.64 -26.96
C LYS A 463 3.67 17.02 -26.45
N ILE A 464 3.63 17.22 -25.14
CA ILE A 464 4.25 18.36 -24.48
C ILE A 464 5.59 17.87 -23.91
N SER A 465 6.68 18.53 -24.29
CA SER A 465 8.03 18.16 -23.87
C SER A 465 8.51 18.97 -22.67
N SER A 466 9.74 18.72 -22.22
CA SER A 466 10.37 19.39 -21.09
C SER A 466 10.59 20.89 -21.32
N ASP A 467 10.59 21.35 -22.58
CA ASP A 467 10.63 22.76 -22.95
C ASP A 467 9.30 23.51 -22.78
N GLY A 468 8.25 22.81 -22.33
CA GLY A 468 6.91 23.37 -22.10
C GLY A 468 6.14 23.68 -23.38
N CYS A 469 6.58 23.26 -24.56
CA CYS A 469 5.82 23.44 -25.80
C CYS A 469 5.17 22.12 -26.26
N LEU A 470 4.02 22.26 -26.92
CA LEU A 470 3.29 21.19 -27.58
C LEU A 470 3.84 20.94 -28.99
N TYR A 471 4.01 19.67 -29.34
CA TYR A 471 4.43 19.19 -30.63
C TYR A 471 3.36 18.26 -31.21
N ILE A 472 2.64 18.71 -32.22
CA ILE A 472 1.57 17.92 -32.86
C ILE A 472 2.07 17.23 -34.14
N PRO A 473 1.64 15.99 -34.42
CA PRO A 473 1.88 15.34 -35.69
C PRO A 473 0.78 15.75 -36.68
N TYR A 474 1.14 16.36 -37.81
CA TYR A 474 0.19 16.69 -38.86
C TYR A 474 0.87 16.77 -40.23
N GLY A 475 0.26 16.16 -41.25
CA GLY A 475 0.76 16.27 -42.62
C GLY A 475 2.18 15.74 -42.83
N TYR A 476 2.55 14.67 -42.11
CA TYR A 476 3.89 14.05 -42.10
C TYR A 476 4.99 14.84 -41.37
N GLU A 477 4.66 16.01 -40.81
CA GLU A 477 5.58 16.87 -40.07
C GLU A 477 5.18 17.02 -38.59
N GLU A 478 6.13 17.43 -37.77
CA GLU A 478 5.90 17.86 -36.39
C GLU A 478 5.79 19.39 -36.35
N HIS A 479 4.70 19.91 -35.80
CA HIS A 479 4.48 21.35 -35.64
C HIS A 479 4.51 21.74 -34.15
N LYS A 480 5.27 22.80 -33.83
CA LYS A 480 5.46 23.31 -32.47
C LYS A 480 4.49 24.45 -32.14
N TYR A 481 3.89 24.38 -30.95
CA TYR A 481 3.02 25.40 -30.38
C TYR A 481 3.37 25.61 -28.91
N CYS A 482 3.42 26.86 -28.46
CA CYS A 482 3.71 27.17 -27.05
C CYS A 482 2.49 27.77 -26.32
N SER A 483 1.31 27.75 -26.95
CA SER A 483 0.01 27.97 -26.31
C SER A 483 -0.95 26.88 -26.81
N TYR A 484 -1.62 26.20 -25.90
CA TYR A 484 -2.36 24.97 -26.18
C TYR A 484 -3.30 24.60 -25.03
N GLU A 485 -4.11 23.56 -25.19
CA GLU A 485 -4.85 22.94 -24.08
C GLU A 485 -4.10 21.70 -23.59
N ILE A 486 -4.00 21.49 -22.28
CA ILE A 486 -3.39 20.29 -21.67
C ILE A 486 -4.47 19.37 -21.10
N LEU A 487 -4.25 18.06 -21.23
CA LEU A 487 -5.11 17.03 -20.67
C LEU A 487 -4.87 16.89 -19.17
N VAL A 488 -5.93 17.09 -18.38
CA VAL A 488 -5.91 16.90 -16.93
C VAL A 488 -6.96 15.86 -16.53
N LEU A 489 -6.69 15.14 -15.47
CA LEU A 489 -7.72 14.39 -14.76
C LEU A 489 -8.51 15.37 -13.89
N ASN A 490 -9.82 15.14 -13.74
CA ASN A 490 -10.71 15.96 -12.93
C ASN A 490 -10.56 15.59 -11.46
N LYS A 491 -10.55 16.57 -10.56
CA LYS A 491 -10.61 16.26 -9.13
C LYS A 491 -11.98 15.62 -8.82
N LEU A 492 -11.99 14.46 -8.17
CA LEU A 492 -13.18 13.86 -7.61
C LEU A 492 -13.56 14.69 -6.37
N ASN A 493 -14.80 15.21 -6.34
CA ASN A 493 -15.41 16.08 -5.32
C ASN A 493 -15.32 17.61 -5.53
N GLU A 494 -15.18 18.11 -6.77
CA GLU A 494 -15.46 19.51 -7.15
C GLU A 494 -16.74 19.66 -7.98
#